data_AF-A0A9E4GKX1-F1
#
_entry.id   AF-A0A9E4GKX1-F1
#
_cell.length_a   1.000
_cell.length_b   1.000
_cell.length_c   1.000
_cell.angle_alpha   90.00
_cell.angle_beta   90.00
_cell.angle_gamma   90.00
#
_symmetry.space_group_name_H-M   'P 1'
#
loop_
_entity.id
_entity.type
_entity.pdbx_description
1 polymer ?
#
loop_
_entity_poly.entity_id
_entity_poly.type
_entity_poly.pdbx_seq_one_letter_code
_entity_poly.pdbx_strand_id
1 'polypeptide(L)'
;MAELPSETHAPPLSDPAEAAAWIEFYYRQGWSDGLPLVPPSEDSVGAMLAAGKLDADAIIGTIPERNARIPADKVAINAVMAGCLPDYFPLVLAAVKALCQPDFAYHNPATSTGGSALAIIVNGPLGPALGINAGNNLFGPGHRPNATIGRALRLVMMNVLNTRPGLLDRATLGTPGKYSLCFAEDEANTPWQPFHVERGFQPHDSTLTLYASNSLCGVYNQLASSPEPLLLEFADAVCNLA
;
A
#
# COMPACT_ATOMS: atom_id res chain seq x y z
N MET A 1 16.83 -14.65 2.15
CA MET A 1 15.43 -14.44 1.76
C MET A 1 14.59 -15.19 2.78
N ALA A 2 13.64 -14.54 3.46
CA ALA A 2 12.75 -15.28 4.35
C ALA A 2 11.74 -16.03 3.46
N GLU A 3 11.92 -17.34 3.28
CA GLU A 3 10.88 -18.16 2.68
C GLU A 3 9.67 -18.13 3.62
N LEU A 4 8.53 -17.66 3.11
CA LEU A 4 7.25 -17.89 3.78
C LEU A 4 6.96 -19.41 3.62
N PRO A 5 6.95 -20.19 4.72
CA PRO A 5 6.77 -21.63 4.66
C PRO A 5 5.36 -22.00 4.19
N SER A 6 5.17 -23.23 3.72
CA SER A 6 3.86 -23.77 3.30
C SER A 6 2.77 -23.63 4.39
N GLU A 7 3.19 -23.56 5.66
CA GLU A 7 2.38 -23.34 6.86
C GLU A 7 1.69 -21.97 6.94
N THR A 8 1.85 -21.09 5.93
CA THR A 8 1.08 -19.84 5.87
C THR A 8 -0.41 -20.08 5.66
N HIS A 9 -0.78 -21.18 4.98
CA HIS A 9 -2.14 -21.40 4.52
C HIS A 9 -2.99 -22.10 5.59
N ALA A 10 -4.08 -21.46 5.98
CA ALA A 10 -5.14 -22.11 6.73
C ALA A 10 -5.98 -23.00 5.78
N PRO A 11 -6.42 -24.19 6.24
CA PRO A 11 -7.48 -24.92 5.54
C PRO A 11 -8.78 -24.10 5.55
N PRO A 12 -9.81 -24.48 4.76
CA PRO A 12 -11.13 -23.86 4.85
C PRO A 12 -11.63 -23.81 6.30
N LEU A 13 -11.77 -22.60 6.83
CA LEU A 13 -12.16 -22.37 8.22
C LEU A 13 -13.67 -22.24 8.32
N SER A 14 -14.27 -23.01 9.22
CA SER A 14 -15.71 -22.92 9.54
C SER A 14 -15.99 -22.48 10.97
N ASP A 15 -14.99 -22.55 11.84
CA ASP A 15 -15.06 -22.16 13.25
C ASP A 15 -14.29 -20.84 13.50
N PRO A 16 -14.93 -19.80 14.05
CA PRO A 16 -14.23 -18.58 14.49
C PRO A 16 -13.04 -18.82 15.43
N ALA A 17 -13.05 -19.88 16.24
CA ALA A 17 -11.94 -20.21 17.13
C ALA A 17 -10.68 -20.65 16.38
N GLU A 18 -10.84 -21.37 15.26
CA GLU A 18 -9.71 -21.75 14.39
C GLU A 18 -9.11 -20.50 13.72
N ALA A 19 -9.94 -19.58 13.26
CA ALA A 19 -9.48 -18.31 12.70
C ALA A 19 -8.68 -17.48 13.72
N ALA A 20 -9.17 -17.41 14.97
CA ALA A 20 -8.44 -16.75 16.05
C ALA A 20 -7.08 -17.42 16.33
N ALA A 21 -7.02 -18.75 16.34
CA ALA A 21 -5.76 -19.48 16.54
C ALA A 21 -4.73 -19.20 15.44
N TRP A 22 -5.18 -19.07 14.18
CA TRP A 22 -4.33 -18.69 13.05
C TRP A 22 -3.81 -17.25 13.17
N ILE A 23 -4.67 -16.30 13.57
CA ILE A 23 -4.26 -14.92 13.83
C ILE A 23 -3.14 -14.89 14.88
N GLU A 24 -3.30 -15.61 15.98
CA GLU A 24 -2.27 -15.73 17.03
C GLU A 24 -0.99 -16.42 16.54
N PHE A 25 -1.10 -17.40 15.63
CA PHE A 25 0.06 -18.00 14.99
C PHE A 25 0.83 -16.96 14.17
N TYR A 26 0.16 -16.14 13.36
CA TYR A 26 0.84 -15.13 12.54
C TYR A 26 1.51 -14.03 13.37
N TYR A 27 0.93 -13.66 14.52
CA TYR A 27 1.59 -12.79 15.49
C TYR A 27 2.90 -13.41 16.00
N ARG A 28 2.88 -14.70 16.39
CA ARG A 28 4.10 -15.41 16.84
C ARG A 28 5.17 -15.53 15.77
N GLN A 29 4.79 -15.66 14.50
CA GLN A 29 5.73 -15.68 13.37
C GLN A 29 6.27 -14.29 13.00
N GLY A 30 5.71 -13.22 13.58
CA GLY A 30 6.08 -11.83 13.27
C GLY A 30 5.72 -11.42 11.85
N TRP A 31 4.69 -12.02 11.25
CA TRP A 31 4.22 -11.68 9.90
C TRP A 31 3.23 -10.52 9.88
N SER A 32 2.65 -10.23 11.05
CA SER A 32 1.73 -9.12 11.26
C SER A 32 2.47 -7.79 11.41
N ASP A 33 1.83 -6.73 10.92
CA ASP A 33 2.17 -5.34 11.16
C ASP A 33 1.72 -4.83 12.55
N GLY A 34 1.08 -5.67 13.35
CA GLY A 34 0.43 -5.33 14.62
C GLY A 34 -1.09 -5.43 14.55
N LEU A 35 -1.67 -5.40 13.36
CA LEU A 35 -3.09 -5.63 13.12
C LEU A 35 -3.36 -7.12 12.81
N PRO A 36 -4.56 -7.64 13.08
CA PRO A 36 -4.89 -9.02 12.75
C PRO A 36 -4.79 -9.25 11.24
N LEU A 37 -4.36 -10.46 10.87
CA LEU A 37 -4.25 -10.87 9.47
C LEU A 37 -5.38 -11.84 9.14
N VAL A 38 -5.93 -11.71 7.94
CA VAL A 38 -6.86 -12.71 7.42
C VAL A 38 -6.05 -13.99 7.13
N PRO A 39 -6.43 -15.16 7.67
CA PRO A 39 -5.75 -16.41 7.34
C PRO A 39 -5.88 -16.71 5.84
N PRO A 40 -4.78 -16.72 5.07
CA PRO A 40 -4.86 -17.07 3.66
C PRO A 40 -5.11 -18.57 3.52
N SER A 41 -5.93 -18.97 2.57
CA SER A 41 -6.08 -20.36 2.11
C SER A 41 -5.57 -20.50 0.67
N GLU A 42 -5.33 -21.73 0.22
CA GLU A 42 -4.96 -22.00 -1.18
C GLU A 42 -5.98 -21.41 -2.16
N ASP A 43 -7.28 -21.55 -1.89
CA ASP A 43 -8.35 -20.99 -2.72
C ASP A 43 -8.29 -19.45 -2.79
N SER A 44 -8.08 -18.79 -1.65
CA SER A 44 -8.01 -17.32 -1.60
C SER A 44 -6.78 -16.78 -2.35
N VAL A 45 -5.66 -17.49 -2.27
CA VAL A 45 -4.42 -17.16 -2.99
C VAL A 45 -4.59 -17.44 -4.48
N GLY A 46 -5.22 -18.56 -4.85
CA GLY A 46 -5.57 -18.89 -6.22
C GLY A 46 -6.50 -17.86 -6.85
N ALA A 47 -7.49 -17.36 -6.10
CA ALA A 47 -8.38 -16.30 -6.57
C ALA A 47 -7.62 -14.98 -6.86
N MET A 48 -6.65 -14.61 -6.02
CA MET A 48 -5.78 -13.45 -6.29
C MET A 48 -4.95 -13.66 -7.56
N LEU A 49 -4.28 -14.80 -7.69
CA LEU A 49 -3.45 -15.12 -8.85
C LEU A 49 -4.27 -15.13 -10.15
N ALA A 50 -5.50 -15.67 -10.10
CA ALA A 50 -6.44 -15.64 -11.22
C ALA A 50 -6.84 -14.21 -11.60
N ALA A 51 -7.15 -13.35 -10.63
CA ALA A 51 -7.46 -11.94 -10.88
C ALA A 51 -6.26 -11.18 -11.46
N GLY A 52 -5.04 -11.54 -11.04
CA GLY A 52 -3.79 -11.02 -11.60
C GLY A 52 -3.41 -11.62 -12.96
N LYS A 53 -4.05 -12.72 -13.37
CA LYS A 53 -3.71 -13.53 -14.57
C LYS A 53 -2.24 -13.98 -14.56
N LEU A 54 -1.79 -14.50 -13.43
CA LEU A 54 -0.40 -14.89 -13.20
C LEU A 54 -0.29 -16.31 -12.65
N ASP A 55 0.76 -17.00 -13.06
CA ASP A 55 1.22 -18.22 -12.41
C ASP A 55 1.89 -17.89 -11.06
N ALA A 56 1.90 -18.86 -10.14
CA ALA A 56 2.38 -18.67 -8.78
C ALA A 56 3.87 -18.25 -8.70
N ASP A 57 4.71 -18.77 -9.58
CA ASP A 57 6.16 -18.52 -9.61
C ASP A 57 6.57 -17.30 -10.46
N ALA A 58 5.60 -16.62 -11.09
CA ALA A 58 5.87 -15.43 -11.89
C ALA A 58 6.53 -14.35 -11.02
N ILE A 59 7.64 -13.78 -11.51
CA ILE A 59 8.36 -12.73 -10.79
C ILE A 59 7.75 -11.37 -11.12
N ILE A 60 7.19 -10.70 -10.12
CA ILE A 60 6.56 -9.38 -10.25
C ILE A 60 7.61 -8.28 -10.36
N GLY A 61 8.72 -8.45 -9.65
CA GLY A 61 9.83 -7.50 -9.65
C GLY A 61 11.05 -8.03 -8.91
N THR A 62 12.16 -7.32 -9.07
CA THR A 62 13.43 -7.59 -8.39
C THR A 62 13.98 -6.31 -7.81
N ILE A 63 14.72 -6.43 -6.70
CA ILE A 63 15.49 -5.34 -6.10
C ILE A 63 16.94 -5.80 -6.04
N PRO A 64 17.75 -5.48 -7.06
CA PRO A 64 19.12 -5.97 -7.18
C PRO A 64 20.00 -5.68 -5.96
N GLU A 65 19.87 -4.48 -5.38
CA GLU A 65 20.63 -4.03 -4.20
C GLU A 65 20.37 -4.90 -2.97
N ARG A 66 19.24 -5.62 -2.97
CA ARG A 66 18.85 -6.55 -1.90
C ARG A 66 18.97 -8.01 -2.30
N ASN A 67 19.43 -8.30 -3.53
CA ASN A 67 19.38 -9.64 -4.12
C ASN A 67 18.01 -10.32 -3.93
N ALA A 68 16.93 -9.53 -4.09
CA ALA A 68 15.57 -9.95 -3.77
C ALA A 68 14.75 -10.14 -5.05
N ARG A 69 14.02 -11.25 -5.11
CA ARG A 69 13.00 -11.55 -6.12
C ARG A 69 11.65 -11.57 -5.43
N ILE A 70 10.62 -11.03 -6.07
CA ILE A 70 9.27 -10.95 -5.53
C ILE A 70 8.34 -11.83 -6.38
N PRO A 71 8.06 -13.07 -5.97
CA PRO A 71 7.17 -13.96 -6.70
C PRO A 71 5.68 -13.61 -6.46
N ALA A 72 4.83 -13.96 -7.43
CA ALA A 72 3.41 -13.62 -7.42
C ALA A 72 2.65 -14.26 -6.25
N ASP A 73 2.96 -15.52 -5.91
CA ASP A 73 2.35 -16.23 -4.79
C ASP A 73 2.53 -15.48 -3.46
N LYS A 74 3.73 -14.94 -3.21
CA LYS A 74 4.01 -14.19 -1.98
C LYS A 74 3.28 -12.85 -1.97
N VAL A 75 3.11 -12.19 -3.12
CA VAL A 75 2.30 -10.98 -3.20
C VAL A 75 0.82 -11.31 -2.93
N ALA A 76 0.31 -12.40 -3.49
CA ALA A 76 -1.06 -12.88 -3.28
C ALA A 76 -1.33 -13.22 -1.81
N ILE A 77 -0.44 -13.97 -1.15
CA ILE A 77 -0.55 -14.29 0.28
C ILE A 77 -0.66 -13.02 1.12
N ASN A 78 0.22 -12.04 0.89
CA ASN A 78 0.21 -10.78 1.65
C ASN A 78 -1.01 -9.91 1.35
N ALA A 79 -1.53 -9.95 0.10
CA ALA A 79 -2.77 -9.28 -0.25
C ALA A 79 -3.99 -9.90 0.46
N VAL A 80 -4.06 -11.23 0.54
CA VAL A 80 -5.11 -11.92 1.33
C VAL A 80 -4.97 -11.54 2.80
N MET A 81 -3.77 -11.66 3.39
CA MET A 81 -3.51 -11.31 4.79
C MET A 81 -3.93 -9.87 5.14
N ALA A 82 -3.75 -8.92 4.21
CA ALA A 82 -4.20 -7.54 4.36
C ALA A 82 -5.72 -7.38 4.35
N GLY A 83 -6.45 -8.37 3.83
CA GLY A 83 -7.89 -8.34 3.63
C GLY A 83 -8.32 -7.81 2.26
N CYS A 84 -7.45 -7.82 1.24
CA CYS A 84 -7.85 -7.42 -0.12
C CYS A 84 -8.94 -8.33 -0.70
N LEU A 85 -9.73 -7.79 -1.62
CA LEU A 85 -10.52 -8.58 -2.57
C LEU A 85 -9.67 -8.89 -3.82
N PRO A 86 -9.99 -9.96 -4.57
CA PRO A 86 -9.30 -10.27 -5.83
C PRO A 86 -9.26 -9.10 -6.81
N ASP A 87 -10.34 -8.32 -6.91
CA ASP A 87 -10.42 -7.15 -7.81
C ASP A 87 -9.41 -6.04 -7.47
N TYR A 88 -8.87 -6.02 -6.24
CA TYR A 88 -7.84 -5.07 -5.82
C TYR A 88 -6.44 -5.54 -6.19
N PHE A 89 -6.25 -6.83 -6.47
CA PHE A 89 -4.95 -7.43 -6.67
C PHE A 89 -4.15 -6.83 -7.84
N PRO A 90 -4.75 -6.46 -8.99
CA PRO A 90 -4.04 -5.75 -10.05
C PRO A 90 -3.36 -4.45 -9.58
N LEU A 91 -3.99 -3.68 -8.68
CA LEU A 91 -3.39 -2.48 -8.11
C LEU A 91 -2.25 -2.80 -7.13
N VAL A 92 -2.37 -3.87 -6.35
CA VAL A 92 -1.28 -4.35 -5.47
C VAL A 92 -0.06 -4.75 -6.32
N LEU A 93 -0.29 -5.48 -7.42
CA LEU A 93 0.77 -5.83 -8.37
C LEU A 93 1.42 -4.61 -9.01
N ALA A 94 0.62 -3.61 -9.41
CA ALA A 94 1.12 -2.35 -9.94
C ALA A 94 1.98 -1.60 -8.90
N ALA A 95 1.55 -1.57 -7.64
CA ALA A 95 2.31 -0.97 -6.55
C ALA A 95 3.65 -1.67 -6.30
N VAL A 96 3.68 -3.01 -6.32
CA VAL A 96 4.92 -3.79 -6.22
C VAL A 96 5.85 -3.56 -7.41
N LYS A 97 5.31 -3.45 -8.63
CA LYS A 97 6.09 -3.12 -9.83
C LYS A 97 6.68 -1.71 -9.75
N ALA A 98 5.90 -0.73 -9.27
CA ALA A 98 6.35 0.63 -9.03
C ALA A 98 7.46 0.69 -7.99
N LEU A 99 7.32 -0.07 -6.90
CA LEU A 99 8.33 -0.22 -5.85
C LEU A 99 9.68 -0.73 -6.40
N CYS A 100 9.63 -1.62 -7.39
CA CYS A 100 10.82 -2.22 -8.00
C CYS A 100 11.40 -1.39 -9.15
N GLN A 101 10.82 -0.23 -9.49
CA GLN A 101 11.42 0.63 -10.52
C GLN A 101 12.77 1.16 -10.02
N PRO A 102 13.85 1.10 -10.82
CA PRO A 102 15.16 1.62 -10.43
C PRO A 102 15.10 3.08 -9.96
N ASP A 103 14.31 3.91 -10.66
CA ASP A 103 14.15 5.34 -10.35
C ASP A 103 13.44 5.60 -9.01
N PHE A 104 12.65 4.64 -8.51
CA PHE A 104 12.05 4.74 -7.18
C PHE A 104 13.10 4.52 -6.07
N ALA A 105 14.21 3.83 -6.39
CA ALA A 105 15.34 3.60 -5.50
C ALA A 105 14.92 3.10 -4.10
N TYR A 106 14.08 2.05 -4.04
CA TYR A 106 13.41 1.55 -2.84
C TYR A 106 14.29 1.42 -1.59
N HIS A 107 15.59 1.10 -1.76
CA HIS A 107 16.52 1.03 -0.63
C HIS A 107 16.43 2.30 0.25
N ASN A 108 16.37 3.48 -0.37
CA ASN A 108 16.36 4.77 0.31
C ASN A 108 15.16 4.94 1.25
N PRO A 109 13.89 4.92 0.80
CA PRO A 109 12.75 5.08 1.70
C PRO A 109 12.59 3.92 2.68
N ALA A 110 13.12 2.73 2.38
CA ALA A 110 12.97 1.56 3.23
C ALA A 110 13.97 1.52 4.40
N THR A 111 15.22 1.98 4.24
CA THR A 111 16.28 1.95 5.27
C THR A 111 16.62 3.34 5.83
N SER A 112 15.89 4.37 5.43
CA SER A 112 16.04 5.72 5.99
C SER A 112 15.59 5.80 7.45
N THR A 113 16.23 6.69 8.20
CA THR A 113 15.81 7.08 9.56
C THR A 113 14.57 7.98 9.57
N GLY A 114 14.18 8.55 8.42
CA GLY A 114 13.02 9.44 8.28
C GLY A 114 11.65 8.73 8.32
N GLY A 115 11.60 7.41 8.10
CA GLY A 115 10.38 6.64 8.35
C GLY A 115 9.22 6.86 7.40
N SER A 116 9.50 6.96 6.09
CA SER A 116 8.47 7.19 5.07
C SER A 116 7.37 6.13 5.02
N ALA A 117 6.12 6.58 4.88
CA ALA A 117 5.01 5.80 4.38
C ALA A 117 5.06 5.71 2.85
N LEU A 118 4.60 4.59 2.29
CA LEU A 118 4.43 4.47 0.84
C LEU A 118 3.01 4.85 0.46
N ALA A 119 2.84 6.07 -0.02
CA ALA A 119 1.59 6.59 -0.50
C ALA A 119 1.29 6.03 -1.89
N ILE A 120 0.11 5.44 -2.03
CA ILE A 120 -0.48 4.96 -3.27
C ILE A 120 -1.58 5.93 -3.69
N ILE A 121 -1.43 6.52 -4.87
CA ILE A 121 -2.43 7.40 -5.47
C ILE A 121 -2.97 6.69 -6.71
N VAL A 122 -4.26 6.41 -6.73
CA VAL A 122 -4.94 5.75 -7.85
C VAL A 122 -5.65 6.79 -8.70
N ASN A 123 -5.45 6.71 -10.00
CA ASN A 123 -6.08 7.58 -10.98
C ASN A 123 -6.82 6.74 -12.02
N GLY A 124 -7.81 7.34 -12.66
CA GLY A 124 -8.61 6.76 -13.72
C GLY A 124 -9.76 5.87 -13.24
N PRO A 125 -10.42 5.17 -14.18
CA PRO A 125 -11.71 4.49 -13.95
C PRO A 125 -11.75 3.46 -12.81
N LEU A 126 -10.61 2.83 -12.47
CA LEU A 126 -10.57 1.84 -11.38
C LEU A 126 -10.77 2.46 -9.99
N GLY A 127 -10.44 3.75 -9.80
CA GLY A 127 -10.68 4.45 -8.54
C GLY A 127 -12.14 4.32 -8.06
N PRO A 128 -13.11 4.91 -8.80
CA PRO A 128 -14.52 4.81 -8.47
C PRO A 128 -15.07 3.37 -8.64
N ALA A 129 -14.63 2.62 -9.64
CA ALA A 129 -15.13 1.25 -9.88
C ALA A 129 -14.85 0.29 -8.71
N LEU A 130 -13.72 0.47 -8.02
CA LEU A 130 -13.36 -0.33 -6.84
C LEU A 130 -13.81 0.30 -5.52
N GLY A 131 -14.44 1.49 -5.56
CA GLY A 131 -14.85 2.23 -4.38
C GLY A 131 -13.68 2.78 -3.56
N ILE A 132 -12.58 3.14 -4.22
CA ILE A 132 -11.44 3.80 -3.58
C ILE A 132 -11.84 5.24 -3.28
N ASN A 133 -11.76 5.64 -2.01
CA ASN A 133 -12.14 6.97 -1.57
C ASN A 133 -11.17 8.03 -2.09
N ALA A 134 -11.75 9.14 -2.55
CA ALA A 134 -11.08 10.37 -2.97
C ALA A 134 -11.58 11.62 -2.20
N GLY A 135 -12.61 11.47 -1.36
CA GLY A 135 -13.33 12.59 -0.77
C GLY A 135 -13.22 12.66 0.76
N ASN A 136 -14.37 12.77 1.41
CA ASN A 136 -14.46 13.02 2.85
C ASN A 136 -13.67 12.04 3.70
N ASN A 137 -13.03 12.56 4.75
CA ASN A 137 -12.21 11.77 5.67
C ASN A 137 -11.18 10.89 4.92
N LEU A 138 -10.56 11.44 3.88
CA LEU A 138 -9.75 10.72 2.88
C LEU A 138 -8.75 9.71 3.48
N PHE A 139 -8.02 10.17 4.49
CA PHE A 139 -6.96 9.40 5.16
C PHE A 139 -7.45 8.67 6.42
N GLY A 140 -8.77 8.68 6.66
CA GLY A 140 -9.41 8.03 7.79
C GLY A 140 -10.04 6.68 7.44
N PRO A 141 -10.78 6.07 8.39
CA PRO A 141 -11.41 4.77 8.21
C PRO A 141 -12.65 4.82 7.31
N GLY A 142 -13.13 3.64 6.91
CA GLY A 142 -14.45 3.45 6.28
C GLY A 142 -14.42 2.82 4.90
N HIS A 143 -13.26 2.78 4.25
CA HIS A 143 -13.11 2.28 2.88
C HIS A 143 -12.12 1.13 2.83
N ARG A 144 -12.63 -0.10 2.60
CA ARG A 144 -11.81 -1.31 2.51
C ARG A 144 -10.63 -1.18 1.54
N PRO A 145 -10.79 -0.74 0.27
CA PRO A 145 -9.65 -0.70 -0.64
C PRO A 145 -8.56 0.27 -0.18
N ASN A 146 -8.90 1.45 0.36
CA ASN A 146 -7.93 2.38 0.96
C ASN A 146 -7.16 1.75 2.14
N ALA A 147 -7.86 0.95 2.97
CA ALA A 147 -7.25 0.30 4.13
C ALA A 147 -6.39 -0.91 3.76
N THR A 148 -6.76 -1.67 2.72
CA THR A 148 -6.13 -2.97 2.44
C THR A 148 -5.07 -2.92 1.34
N ILE A 149 -5.18 -2.05 0.33
CA ILE A 149 -4.21 -1.99 -0.78
C ILE A 149 -2.85 -1.49 -0.29
N GLY A 150 -2.82 -0.37 0.45
CA GLY A 150 -1.58 0.14 1.04
C GLY A 150 -1.01 -0.83 2.07
N ARG A 151 -1.87 -1.46 2.89
CA ARG A 151 -1.46 -2.49 3.84
C ARG A 151 -0.88 -3.73 3.17
N ALA A 152 -1.43 -4.18 2.03
CA ALA A 152 -0.88 -5.30 1.27
C ALA A 152 0.55 -4.99 0.80
N LEU A 153 0.81 -3.79 0.28
CA LEU A 153 2.16 -3.37 -0.06
C LEU A 153 3.07 -3.38 1.17
N ARG A 154 2.59 -2.88 2.32
CA ARG A 154 3.36 -2.89 3.57
C ARG A 154 3.72 -4.31 4.02
N LEU A 155 2.78 -5.24 3.95
CA LEU A 155 3.02 -6.65 4.30
C LEU A 155 4.01 -7.30 3.32
N VAL A 156 3.94 -7.01 2.02
CA VAL A 156 4.98 -7.46 1.06
C VAL A 156 6.36 -6.92 1.44
N MET A 157 6.45 -5.62 1.80
CA MET A 157 7.71 -5.04 2.27
C MET A 157 8.25 -5.77 3.50
N MET A 158 7.38 -6.11 4.46
CA MET A 158 7.77 -6.78 5.70
C MET A 158 8.12 -8.25 5.51
N ASN A 159 7.33 -9.00 4.75
CA ASN A 159 7.38 -10.46 4.70
C ASN A 159 8.23 -10.97 3.54
N VAL A 160 8.30 -10.25 2.43
CA VAL A 160 9.09 -10.64 1.26
C VAL A 160 10.42 -9.91 1.22
N LEU A 161 10.42 -8.61 1.53
CA LEU A 161 11.60 -7.75 1.44
C LEU A 161 12.30 -7.50 2.78
N ASN A 162 11.76 -8.08 3.85
CA ASN A 162 12.30 -8.03 5.22
C ASN A 162 12.43 -6.61 5.81
N THR A 163 11.70 -5.64 5.27
CA THR A 163 11.59 -4.25 5.77
C THR A 163 10.71 -4.18 7.01
N ARG A 164 11.19 -4.84 8.07
CA ARG A 164 10.55 -4.88 9.39
C ARG A 164 11.19 -3.84 10.33
N PRO A 165 10.42 -3.20 11.22
CA PRO A 165 10.94 -2.30 12.23
C PRO A 165 12.12 -2.91 13.01
N GLY A 166 13.23 -2.18 13.12
CA GLY A 166 14.43 -2.63 13.83
C GLY A 166 15.34 -3.56 13.03
N LEU A 167 14.92 -4.01 11.83
CA LEU A 167 15.70 -4.90 10.97
C LEU A 167 16.18 -4.23 9.68
N LEU A 168 15.31 -4.07 8.67
CA LEU A 168 15.65 -3.25 7.50
C LEU A 168 14.87 -1.95 7.46
N ASP A 169 13.80 -1.82 8.23
CA ASP A 169 13.17 -0.54 8.51
C ASP A 169 13.90 0.14 9.67
N ARG A 170 14.58 1.24 9.36
CA ARG A 170 15.46 1.97 10.29
C ARG A 170 14.93 3.33 10.71
N ALA A 171 13.64 3.56 10.48
CA ALA A 171 12.94 4.74 10.94
C ALA A 171 13.22 5.02 12.43
N THR A 172 13.66 6.25 12.74
CA THR A 172 13.75 6.73 14.12
C THR A 172 12.35 6.98 14.67
N LEU A 173 11.52 7.65 13.87
CA LEU A 173 10.09 7.81 14.09
C LEU A 173 9.34 7.30 12.87
N GLY A 174 8.24 6.57 13.08
CA GLY A 174 7.32 6.21 12.01
C GLY A 174 6.11 7.14 11.95
N THR A 175 5.30 6.97 10.92
CA THR A 175 3.97 7.60 10.78
C THR A 175 2.88 6.51 10.72
N PRO A 176 1.66 6.76 11.23
CA PRO A 176 0.52 5.86 11.05
C PRO A 176 0.26 5.48 9.59
N GLY A 177 0.62 6.34 8.63
CA GLY A 177 0.51 6.05 7.19
C GLY A 177 1.34 4.84 6.72
N LYS A 178 2.29 4.36 7.53
CA LYS A 178 3.04 3.13 7.22
C LYS A 178 2.17 1.88 7.30
N TYR A 179 1.04 1.91 8.01
CA TYR A 179 0.08 0.79 8.03
C TYR A 179 -0.66 0.68 6.69
N SER A 180 -1.16 1.80 6.20
CA SER A 180 -1.74 1.94 4.87
C SER A 180 -1.82 3.41 4.51
N LEU A 181 -1.50 3.75 3.27
CA LEU A 181 -1.74 5.06 2.69
C LEU A 181 -2.09 4.87 1.21
N CYS A 182 -3.37 4.65 0.93
CA CYS A 182 -3.89 4.45 -0.41
C CYS A 182 -5.18 5.26 -0.59
N PHE A 183 -5.29 5.99 -1.69
CA PHE A 183 -6.45 6.80 -2.02
C PHE A 183 -6.54 7.06 -3.53
N ALA A 184 -7.69 7.53 -3.98
CA ALA A 184 -7.89 7.94 -5.36
C ALA A 184 -7.80 9.47 -5.49
N GLU A 185 -7.43 9.94 -6.69
CA GLU A 185 -7.63 11.33 -7.07
C GLU A 185 -9.13 11.62 -7.27
N ASP A 186 -9.60 12.78 -6.81
CA ASP A 186 -10.98 13.23 -7.05
C ASP A 186 -11.09 13.91 -8.41
N GLU A 187 -11.01 13.11 -9.47
CA GLU A 187 -11.04 13.59 -10.87
C GLU A 187 -12.37 14.26 -11.25
N ALA A 188 -13.44 14.03 -10.48
CA ALA A 188 -14.77 14.60 -10.75
C ALA A 188 -14.96 15.99 -10.15
N ASN A 189 -14.25 16.34 -9.07
CA ASN A 189 -14.43 17.59 -8.34
C ASN A 189 -13.17 18.48 -8.33
N THR A 190 -12.30 18.31 -9.34
CA THR A 190 -11.06 19.08 -9.51
C THR A 190 -11.13 20.00 -10.72
N PRO A 191 -10.58 21.24 -10.65
CA PRO A 191 -10.42 22.10 -11.82
C PRO A 191 -9.18 21.73 -12.67
N TRP A 192 -8.33 20.82 -12.18
CA TRP A 192 -7.09 20.42 -12.84
C TRP A 192 -7.28 19.21 -13.75
N GLN A 193 -6.38 19.05 -14.72
CA GLN A 193 -6.35 17.84 -15.52
C GLN A 193 -5.99 16.66 -14.59
N PRO A 194 -6.65 15.49 -14.72
CA PRO A 194 -6.30 14.32 -13.91
C PRO A 194 -4.81 14.03 -14.00
N PHE A 195 -4.19 13.76 -12.85
CA PHE A 195 -2.74 13.67 -12.72
C PHE A 195 -2.13 12.65 -13.69
N HIS A 196 -2.80 11.51 -13.91
CA HIS A 196 -2.32 10.50 -14.87
C HIS A 196 -2.29 11.01 -16.31
N VAL A 197 -3.26 11.84 -16.70
CA VAL A 197 -3.30 12.45 -18.03
C VAL A 197 -2.19 13.48 -18.18
N GLU A 198 -1.92 14.29 -17.14
CA GLU A 198 -0.76 15.20 -17.13
C GLU A 198 0.57 14.44 -17.27
N ARG A 199 0.62 13.19 -16.78
CA ARG A 199 1.77 12.28 -16.93
C ARG A 199 1.82 11.55 -18.28
N GLY A 200 0.89 11.83 -19.19
CA GLY A 200 0.87 11.31 -20.57
C GLY A 200 0.08 10.03 -20.79
N PHE A 201 -0.67 9.57 -19.79
CA PHE A 201 -1.60 8.44 -19.93
C PHE A 201 -2.93 8.90 -20.55
N GLN A 202 -3.69 7.94 -21.09
CA GLN A 202 -5.00 8.25 -21.65
C GLN A 202 -6.05 8.36 -20.54
N PRO A 203 -7.13 9.17 -20.71
CA PRO A 203 -8.17 9.32 -19.69
C PRO A 203 -8.91 8.04 -19.29
N HIS A 204 -8.79 6.97 -20.08
CA HIS A 204 -9.40 5.67 -19.79
C HIS A 204 -8.40 4.69 -19.18
N ASP A 205 -7.13 5.05 -19.09
CA ASP A 205 -6.12 4.27 -18.39
C ASP A 205 -6.34 4.42 -16.88
N SER A 206 -6.24 3.31 -16.15
CA SER A 206 -6.12 3.38 -14.69
C SER A 206 -4.66 3.24 -14.31
N THR A 207 -4.16 4.19 -13.53
CA THR A 207 -2.76 4.24 -13.14
C THR A 207 -2.60 4.28 -11.65
N LEU A 208 -1.40 3.95 -11.19
CA LEU A 208 -1.01 4.04 -9.81
C LEU A 208 0.30 4.82 -9.70
N THR A 209 0.30 5.84 -8.85
CA THR A 209 1.52 6.56 -8.46
C THR A 209 1.94 6.10 -7.08
N LEU A 210 3.23 5.74 -6.95
CA LEU A 210 3.84 5.39 -5.67
C LEU A 210 4.78 6.52 -5.22
N TYR A 211 4.58 7.00 -4.00
CA TYR A 211 5.33 8.13 -3.44
C TYR A 211 5.79 7.82 -2.01
N ALA A 212 7.05 8.11 -1.69
CA ALA A 212 7.57 7.99 -0.33
C ALA A 212 7.25 9.26 0.47
N SER A 213 6.21 9.21 1.30
CA SER A 213 5.72 10.33 2.10
C SER A 213 6.25 10.29 3.53
N ASN A 214 6.72 11.42 4.07
CA ASN A 214 7.18 11.50 5.46
C ASN A 214 6.01 11.44 6.45
N SER A 215 4.93 12.19 6.20
CA SER A 215 3.64 12.13 6.90
C SER A 215 2.67 13.12 6.26
N LEU A 216 1.48 13.24 6.83
CA LEU A 216 0.52 14.30 6.52
C LEU A 216 0.80 15.53 7.39
N CYS A 217 0.77 16.71 6.79
CA CYS A 217 0.77 17.99 7.50
C CYS A 217 -0.60 18.65 7.26
N GLY A 218 -1.42 18.71 8.31
CA GLY A 218 -2.71 19.40 8.24
C GLY A 218 -2.49 20.91 8.33
N VAL A 219 -2.87 21.63 7.28
CA VAL A 219 -2.91 23.10 7.26
C VAL A 219 -4.38 23.51 7.44
N TYR A 220 -4.66 24.39 8.41
CA TYR A 220 -6.02 24.68 8.83
C TYR A 220 -6.26 26.18 8.91
N ASN A 221 -6.94 26.70 7.88
CA ASN A 221 -7.28 28.11 7.78
C ASN A 221 -8.79 28.31 7.83
N GLN A 222 -9.29 28.98 8.87
CA GLN A 222 -10.69 29.41 8.97
C GLN A 222 -10.87 30.93 8.96
N LEU A 223 -9.77 31.67 8.92
CA LEU A 223 -9.77 33.12 9.16
C LEU A 223 -9.52 33.92 7.87
N ALA A 224 -8.91 33.32 6.86
CA ALA A 224 -8.65 33.96 5.58
C ALA A 224 -9.95 34.13 4.80
N SER A 225 -10.20 35.37 4.35
CA SER A 225 -11.29 35.71 3.43
C SER A 225 -10.79 36.02 2.02
N SER A 226 -9.49 35.88 1.75
CA SER A 226 -8.87 36.02 0.42
C SER A 226 -7.81 34.92 0.18
N PRO A 227 -7.40 34.67 -1.07
CA PRO A 227 -6.44 33.62 -1.39
C PRO A 227 -5.03 33.84 -0.83
N GLU A 228 -4.55 35.08 -0.72
CA GLU A 228 -3.16 35.37 -0.37
C GLU A 228 -2.78 34.90 1.05
N PRO A 229 -3.57 35.18 2.11
CA PRO A 229 -3.28 34.65 3.45
C PRO A 229 -3.32 33.12 3.52
N LEU A 230 -4.17 32.47 2.72
CA LEU A 230 -4.23 31.01 2.63
C LEU A 230 -2.93 30.46 2.04
N LEU A 231 -2.45 31.03 0.93
CA LEU A 231 -1.21 30.62 0.28
C LEU A 231 0.02 30.86 1.17
N LEU A 232 0.03 31.94 1.95
CA LEU A 232 1.08 32.21 2.93
C LEU A 232 1.12 31.15 4.03
N GLU A 233 -0.04 30.71 4.55
CA GLU A 233 -0.07 29.64 5.55
C GLU A 233 0.45 28.31 4.99
N PHE A 234 0.09 27.96 3.75
CA PHE A 234 0.67 26.79 3.08
C PHE A 234 2.18 26.94 2.90
N ALA A 235 2.67 28.12 2.49
CA ALA A 235 4.10 28.36 2.34
C ALA A 235 4.84 28.21 3.69
N ASP A 236 4.32 28.79 4.76
CA ASP A 236 4.88 28.69 6.12
C ASP A 236 4.90 27.24 6.61
N ALA A 237 3.83 26.47 6.36
CA ALA A 237 3.77 25.06 6.71
C ALA A 237 4.83 24.24 5.95
N VAL A 238 5.00 24.50 4.64
CA VAL A 238 6.00 23.81 3.81
C VAL A 238 7.43 24.17 4.22
N CYS A 239 7.69 25.42 4.60
CA CYS A 239 9.01 25.86 5.09
C CYS A 239 9.47 25.09 6.35
N ASN A 240 8.53 24.61 7.19
CA ASN A 240 8.85 23.77 8.35
C ASN A 240 9.18 22.30 8.00
N LEU A 241 9.04 21.90 6.73
CA LEU A 241 9.28 20.52 6.27
C LEU A 241 10.66 20.33 5.61
N ALA A 242 11.45 21.41 5.47
CA ALA A 242 12.77 21.43 4.81
C ALA A 242 13.95 21.20 5.77
#